data_AF-A0A4Y5RYA9-F1
#
_entry.id   AF-A0A4Y5RYA9-F1
#
_cell.length_a   1.000
_cell.length_b   1.000
_cell.length_c   1.000
_cell.angle_alpha   90.00
_cell.angle_beta   90.00
_cell.angle_gamma   90.00
#
_symmetry.space_group_name_H-M   'P 1'
#
loop_
_entity.id
_entity.type
_entity.pdbx_description
1 polymer ?
#
loop_
_entity_poly.entity_id
_entity_poly.type
_entity_poly.pdbx_seq_one_letter_code
_entity_poly.pdbx_strand_id
1 'polypeptide(L)' 'VGDAPDYDRSQWLNEKFKLGLDFPNLPYLIDGTHKLTQSNAILRYIARKHNLCGETEEEMIRVDILENQVMDVRLA' A
#
# COMPACT_ATOMS: atom_id res chain seq x y z
N VAL A 1 -0.24 -4.13 -16.36
CA VAL A 1 -1.29 -4.72 -17.22
C VAL A 1 -0.80 -4.50 -18.63
N GLY A 2 -0.79 -5.54 -19.46
CA GLY A 2 -0.44 -5.43 -20.87
C GLY A 2 -1.46 -4.60 -21.64
N ASP A 3 -1.18 -4.34 -22.90
CA ASP A 3 -2.04 -3.52 -23.74
C ASP A 3 -3.32 -4.25 -24.16
N ALA A 4 -4.30 -3.48 -24.63
CA ALA A 4 -5.50 -4.01 -25.26
C ALA A 4 -5.13 -4.79 -26.54
N PRO A 5 -5.92 -5.83 -26.91
CA PRO A 5 -7.19 -6.22 -26.31
C PRO A 5 -7.07 -7.17 -25.11
N ASP A 6 -5.91 -7.79 -24.93
CA ASP A 6 -5.78 -8.96 -24.04
C ASP A 6 -5.59 -8.57 -22.57
N TYR A 7 -5.10 -7.35 -22.29
CA TYR A 7 -4.82 -6.86 -20.94
C TYR A 7 -4.00 -7.86 -20.11
N ASP A 8 -3.00 -8.49 -20.75
CA ASP A 8 -2.24 -9.59 -20.17
C ASP A 8 -1.64 -9.22 -18.81
N ARG A 9 -1.73 -10.13 -17.85
CA ARG A 9 -1.24 -9.94 -16.48
C ARG A 9 -0.07 -10.87 -16.16
N SER A 10 0.42 -11.64 -17.13
CA SER A 10 1.49 -12.63 -16.94
C SER A 10 2.72 -12.04 -16.26
N GLN A 11 3.09 -10.79 -16.61
CA GLN A 11 4.22 -10.08 -16.00
C GLN A 11 4.13 -10.02 -14.46
N TRP A 12 2.94 -9.78 -13.91
CA TRP A 12 2.73 -9.79 -12.47
C TRP A 12 2.50 -11.20 -11.94
N LEU A 13 1.63 -11.98 -12.59
CA LEU A 13 1.22 -13.30 -12.10
C LEU A 13 2.39 -14.29 -12.01
N ASN A 14 3.38 -14.18 -12.91
CA ASN A 14 4.57 -15.02 -12.91
C ASN A 14 5.51 -14.73 -11.72
N GLU A 15 5.47 -13.52 -11.17
CA GLU A 15 6.36 -13.08 -10.08
C GLU A 15 5.65 -12.98 -8.72
N LYS A 16 4.32 -12.91 -8.71
CA LYS A 16 3.48 -12.64 -7.52
C LYS A 16 3.91 -13.40 -6.26
N PHE A 17 4.20 -14.69 -6.38
CA PHE A 17 4.55 -15.55 -5.24
C PHE A 17 6.05 -15.75 -5.03
N LYS A 18 6.91 -15.15 -5.87
CA LYS A 18 8.38 -15.27 -5.78
C LYS A 18 9.04 -14.16 -4.97
N LEU A 19 8.30 -13.09 -4.66
CA LEU A 19 8.82 -11.90 -3.97
C LEU A 19 8.94 -12.10 -2.43
N GLY A 20 8.33 -13.15 -1.88
CA GLY A 20 8.28 -13.40 -0.44
C GLY A 20 7.46 -12.36 0.34
N LEU A 21 6.37 -11.89 -0.27
CA LEU A 21 5.35 -11.05 0.39
C LEU A 21 4.43 -11.96 1.21
N ASP A 22 4.07 -11.58 2.44
CA ASP A 22 3.16 -12.37 3.29
C ASP A 22 1.76 -12.49 2.66
N PHE A 23 1.26 -11.38 2.13
CA PHE A 23 0.00 -11.29 1.39
C PHE A 23 0.24 -10.68 0.00
N PRO A 24 0.61 -11.49 -1.01
CA PRO A 24 0.99 -10.97 -2.33
C PRO A 24 -0.10 -10.15 -3.01
N ASN A 25 0.16 -8.86 -3.17
CA ASN A 25 -0.77 -7.91 -3.79
C ASN A 25 -0.03 -6.74 -4.45
N LEU A 26 -0.76 -5.96 -5.26
CA LEU A 26 -0.32 -4.65 -5.72
C LEU A 26 -1.14 -3.56 -4.99
N PRO A 27 -0.52 -2.46 -4.55
CA PRO A 27 0.92 -2.19 -4.57
C PRO A 27 1.70 -2.98 -3.49
N TYR A 28 3.02 -3.08 -3.67
CA TYR A 28 3.97 -3.58 -2.68
C TYR A 28 5.18 -2.63 -2.53
N LEU A 29 5.87 -2.70 -1.40
CA LEU A 29 7.15 -2.04 -1.13
C LEU A 29 8.14 -3.06 -0.56
N ILE A 30 9.38 -3.04 -1.06
CA ILE A 30 10.50 -3.81 -0.50
C ILE A 30 11.59 -2.82 -0.06
N ASP A 31 11.83 -2.71 1.25
CA ASP A 31 12.90 -1.91 1.86
C ASP A 31 13.79 -2.81 2.73
N GLY A 32 14.87 -3.33 2.12
CA GLY A 32 15.75 -4.32 2.73
C GLY A 32 15.00 -5.60 3.09
N THR A 33 14.93 -5.91 4.39
CA THR A 33 14.20 -7.07 4.91
C THR A 33 12.69 -6.84 5.03
N HIS A 34 12.22 -5.59 4.96
CA HIS A 34 10.81 -5.25 5.10
C HIS A 34 10.11 -5.41 3.75
N LYS A 35 9.04 -6.19 3.75
CA LYS A 35 8.25 -6.53 2.56
C LYS A 35 6.78 -6.29 2.89
N LEU A 36 6.21 -5.25 2.30
CA LEU A 36 4.90 -4.74 2.69
C LEU A 36 3.95 -4.77 1.49
N THR A 37 2.70 -5.11 1.76
CA THR A 37 1.56 -4.91 0.87
C THR A 37 0.50 -4.10 1.60
N GLN A 38 -0.59 -3.72 0.91
CA GLN A 38 -1.60 -2.74 1.34
C GLN A 38 -1.10 -1.28 1.26
N SER A 39 -1.74 -0.47 0.42
CA SER A 39 -1.31 0.92 0.15
C SER A 39 -1.18 1.76 1.42
N ASN A 40 -2.14 1.66 2.34
CA ASN A 40 -2.15 2.44 3.58
C ASN A 40 -1.03 2.00 4.54
N ALA A 41 -0.75 0.69 4.62
CA ALA A 41 0.37 0.19 5.43
C ALA A 41 1.72 0.66 4.88
N ILE A 42 1.89 0.68 3.55
CA ILE A 42 3.08 1.22 2.88
C ILE A 42 3.23 2.72 3.17
N LEU A 43 2.16 3.51 3.03
CA LEU A 43 2.17 4.95 3.33
C LEU A 43 2.55 5.21 4.80
N ARG A 44 1.93 4.51 5.74
CA ARG A 44 2.25 4.64 7.18
C ARG A 44 3.68 4.21 7.50
N TYR A 45 4.23 3.20 6.83
CA TYR A 45 5.63 2.79 7.00
C TYR A 45 6.60 3.92 6.61
N ILE A 46 6.39 4.52 5.44
CA ILE A 46 7.21 5.65 4.98
C ILE A 46 7.02 6.85 5.91
N ALA A 47 5.78 7.16 6.30
CA ALA A 47 5.48 8.27 7.18
C ALA A 47 6.20 8.16 8.53
N ARG A 48 6.19 6.97 9.16
CA ARG A 48 6.92 6.73 10.43
C ARG A 48 8.43 6.92 10.31
N LYS A 49 9.05 6.56 9.17
CA LYS A 49 10.49 6.72 8.93
C LYS A 49 10.92 8.20 8.87
N HIS A 50 9.97 9.10 8.62
CA HIS A 50 10.23 10.53 8.40
C HIS A 50 9.43 11.45 9.35
N ASN A 51 8.82 10.91 10.41
CA ASN A 51 7.98 11.67 11.35
C ASN A 51 6.86 12.46 10.64
N LEU A 52 6.19 11.82 9.67
CA LEU A 52 5.06 12.40 8.90
C LEU A 52 3.71 11.78 9.32
N CYS A 53 3.64 11.23 10.53
CA CYS A 53 2.37 10.87 11.16
C CYS A 53 1.86 12.03 12.02
N GLY A 54 0.76 11.85 12.75
CA GLY A 54 0.36 12.81 13.79
C GLY A 54 1.35 12.79 14.96
N GLU A 55 1.64 13.97 15.52
CA GLU A 55 2.49 14.12 16.71
C GLU A 55 1.64 14.21 17.99
N THR A 56 0.41 14.70 17.89
CA THR A 56 -0.58 14.71 18.99
C THR A 56 -1.70 13.70 18.78
N GLU A 57 -2.44 13.39 19.85
CA GLU A 57 -3.62 12.52 19.77
C GLU A 57 -4.68 13.08 18.81
N GLU A 58 -4.91 14.40 18.82
CA GLU A 58 -5.85 15.06 17.91
C GLU A 58 -5.41 14.93 16.44
N GLU A 59 -4.12 15.01 16.16
CA GLU A 59 -3.58 14.81 14.81
C GLU A 59 -3.70 13.35 14.37
N MET A 60 -3.42 12.40 15.27
CA MET A 60 -3.57 10.97 15.01
C MET A 60 -5.03 10.61 14.71
N ILE A 61 -5.98 11.12 15.50
CA ILE A 61 -7.42 10.95 15.24
C ILE A 61 -7.78 11.49 13.86
N ARG A 62 -7.27 12.66 13.47
CA ARG A 62 -7.54 13.25 12.15
C ARG A 62 -6.94 12.41 11.02
N VAL A 63 -5.73 11.90 11.17
CA VAL A 63 -5.09 11.02 10.18
C VAL A 63 -5.89 9.74 10.01
N ASP A 64 -6.31 9.11 11.10
CA ASP A 64 -7.04 7.84 11.06
C ASP A 64 -8.43 8.00 10.43
N ILE A 65 -9.19 9.04 10.81
CA ILE A 65 -10.49 9.33 10.19
C ILE A 65 -10.32 9.61 8.70
N LEU A 66 -9.36 10.47 8.33
CA LEU A 66 -9.17 10.87 6.94
C LEU A 66 -8.70 9.71 6.06
N GLU A 67 -7.76 8.89 6.55
CA GLU A 67 -7.27 7.72 5.82
C GLU A 67 -8.42 6.77 5.45
N ASN A 68 -9.28 6.46 6.42
CA ASN A 68 -10.42 5.55 6.19
C ASN A 68 -11.49 6.21 5.31
N GLN A 69 -11.84 7.47 5.56
CA GLN A 69 -12.85 8.17 4.76
C GLN A 69 -12.44 8.32 3.29
N VAL A 70 -11.15 8.57 3.01
CA VAL A 70 -10.64 8.66 1.62
C VAL A 70 -10.71 7.30 0.93
N MET A 71 -10.54 6.20 1.66
CA MET A 71 -10.73 4.85 1.10
C MET A 71 -12.19 4.57 0.77
N ASP A 72 -13.12 4.95 1.65
CA ASP A 72 -14.56 4.82 1.39
C ASP A 72 -14.97 5.63 0.15
N VAL A 73 -14.49 6.87 0.02
CA VAL A 73 -14.76 7.73 -1.16
C VAL A 73 -14.16 7.15 -2.44
N ARG A 74 -12.99 6.53 -2.39
CA ARG A 74 -12.35 5.90 -3.57
C ARG A 74 -13.16 4.71 -4.10
N LEU A 75 -13.83 3.99 -3.21
CA LEU A 75 -14.60 2.79 -3.55
C LEU A 75 -16.06 3.08 -3.93
N ALA A 76 -16.51 4.33 -3.73
CA ALA A 76 -17.81 4.81 -4.18
C ALA A 76 -17.84 5.06 -5.69
#